data_AF-A0A3S3PU36-F1
#
_entry.id   AF-A0A3S3PU36-F1
#
_cell.length_a   1.000
_cell.length_b   1.000
_cell.length_c   1.000
_cell.angle_alpha   90.00
_cell.angle_beta   90.00
_cell.angle_gamma   90.00
#
_symmetry.space_group_name_H-M   'P 1'
#
loop_
_entity.id
_entity.type
_entity.pdbx_description
1 polymer ?
#
loop_
_entity_poly.entity_id
_entity_poly.type
_entity_poly.pdbx_seq_one_letter_code
_entity_poly.pdbx_strand_id
1 'polypeptide(L)'
;MVKLIERLPEVAGNHCQIFTFGSYEVNQKSTNNEIKQTTSQPLLFGYGWKDLKANIFHNSKNDTMIIARFTGGDLDYDMRPKVLFYSAIILLEEIHILPNLGGVLTPGIAFNNTSLFDRLNSNGIKFEIIE
;
A
#
# COMPACT_ATOMS: atom_id res chain seq x y z
N MET A 1 -23.24 18.31 8.92
CA MET A 1 -21.99 17.95 8.21
C MET A 1 -20.86 18.94 8.51
N VAL A 2 -21.06 20.26 8.30
CA VAL A 2 -20.01 21.29 8.55
C VAL A 2 -19.46 21.28 9.98
N LYS A 3 -20.34 21.22 11.01
CA LYS A 3 -19.92 21.13 12.42
C LYS A 3 -19.14 19.87 12.80
N LEU A 4 -19.25 18.79 12.01
CA LEU A 4 -18.47 17.57 12.25
C LEU A 4 -17.06 17.73 11.69
N ILE A 5 -16.94 18.39 10.53
CA ILE A 5 -15.65 18.65 9.86
C ILE A 5 -14.78 19.61 10.68
N GLU A 6 -15.38 20.64 11.29
CA GLU A 6 -14.65 21.58 12.15
C GLU A 6 -14.14 20.94 13.44
N ARG A 7 -14.81 19.88 13.93
CA ARG A 7 -14.42 19.16 15.15
C ARG A 7 -13.57 17.92 14.88
N LEU A 8 -13.39 17.53 13.61
CA LEU A 8 -12.56 16.38 13.22
C LEU A 8 -11.14 16.45 13.78
N PRO A 9 -10.43 17.59 13.78
CA PRO A 9 -9.07 17.65 14.32
C PRO A 9 -9.02 17.36 15.82
N GLU A 10 -10.00 17.88 16.57
CA GLU A 10 -10.11 17.72 18.02
C GLU A 10 -10.51 16.27 18.38
N VAL A 11 -11.45 15.70 17.63
CA VAL A 11 -11.92 14.31 17.81
C VAL A 11 -10.85 13.30 17.38
N ALA A 12 -10.16 13.55 16.27
CA ALA A 12 -9.06 12.71 15.80
C ALA A 12 -7.85 12.77 16.75
N GLY A 13 -7.56 13.94 17.33
CA GLY A 13 -6.50 14.08 18.33
C GLY A 13 -6.75 13.27 19.59
N ASN A 14 -8.00 13.27 20.10
CA ASN A 14 -8.33 12.57 21.34
C ASN A 14 -8.64 11.07 21.16
N HIS A 15 -8.92 10.62 19.94
CA HIS A 15 -9.31 9.24 19.64
C HIS A 15 -8.51 8.62 18.48
N CYS A 16 -7.27 9.08 18.24
CA CYS A 16 -6.44 8.62 17.14
C CYS A 16 -6.28 7.08 17.10
N GLN A 17 -6.20 6.45 18.26
CA GLN A 17 -6.16 4.99 18.38
C GLN A 17 -7.41 4.31 17.78
N ILE A 18 -8.60 4.90 17.91
CA ILE A 18 -9.82 4.33 17.32
C ILE A 18 -9.77 4.42 15.79
N PHE A 19 -9.35 5.56 15.26
CA PHE A 19 -9.27 5.79 13.82
C PHE A 19 -8.15 5.00 13.14
N THR A 20 -7.14 4.62 13.90
CA THR A 20 -5.96 3.90 13.40
C THR A 20 -5.95 2.44 13.80
N PHE A 21 -7.04 1.94 14.40
CA PHE A 21 -7.14 0.57 14.92
C PHE A 21 -6.01 0.22 15.90
N GLY A 22 -5.59 1.18 16.72
CA GLY A 22 -4.53 1.07 17.71
C GLY A 22 -3.12 1.16 17.14
N SER A 23 -2.98 1.42 15.84
CA SER A 23 -1.66 1.47 15.18
C SER A 23 -0.86 2.72 15.54
N TYR A 24 -1.53 3.80 15.97
CA TYR A 24 -0.86 5.05 16.35
C TYR A 24 -1.41 5.61 17.66
N GLU A 25 -0.50 6.07 18.52
CA GLU A 25 -0.80 6.78 19.76
C GLU A 25 -0.20 8.20 19.70
N VAL A 26 -1.02 9.22 19.97
CA VAL A 26 -0.65 10.63 19.79
C VAL A 26 0.54 11.05 20.65
N ASN A 27 0.73 10.42 21.81
CA ASN A 27 1.77 10.77 22.76
C ASN A 27 3.02 9.90 22.63
N GLN A 28 2.99 8.88 21.78
CA GLN A 28 4.11 7.96 21.60
C GLN A 28 4.78 8.22 20.25
N LYS A 29 5.97 8.80 20.29
CA LYS A 29 6.80 8.96 19.09
C LYS A 29 7.72 7.75 18.99
N SER A 30 7.73 7.12 17.82
CA SER A 30 8.73 6.08 17.53
C SER A 30 10.12 6.71 17.58
N THR A 31 11.03 6.09 18.34
CA THR A 31 12.40 6.55 18.45
C THR A 31 13.16 6.17 17.18
N ASN A 32 14.10 7.01 16.72
CA ASN A 32 14.93 6.70 15.53
C ASN A 32 15.63 5.34 15.60
N ASN A 33 15.98 4.86 16.79
CA ASN A 33 16.59 3.54 16.98
C ASN A 33 15.58 2.40 16.81
N GLU A 34 14.35 2.59 17.27
CA GLU A 34 13.26 1.62 17.11
C GLU A 34 12.93 1.47 15.63
N ILE A 35 12.72 2.58 14.92
CA ILE A 35 12.44 2.59 13.47
C ILE A 35 13.51 1.83 12.68
N LYS A 36 14.79 2.00 13.02
CA LYS A 36 15.91 1.34 12.33
C LYS A 36 15.99 -0.17 12.60
N GLN A 37 15.48 -0.63 13.72
CA GLN A 37 15.52 -2.04 14.12
C GLN A 37 14.23 -2.79 13.78
N THR A 38 13.13 -2.07 13.53
CA THR A 38 11.85 -2.64 13.12
C THR A 38 11.97 -3.31 11.75
N THR A 39 11.54 -4.57 11.70
CA THR A 39 11.28 -5.29 10.45
C THR A 39 9.79 -5.56 10.37
N SER A 40 9.16 -5.12 9.27
CA SER A 40 7.73 -5.25 9.05
C SER A 40 7.44 -6.32 8.01
N GLN A 41 6.36 -7.09 8.24
CA GLN A 41 5.91 -8.14 7.33
C GLN A 41 4.39 -8.09 7.09
N PRO A 42 3.84 -6.99 6.56
CA PRO A 42 2.41 -6.93 6.28
C PRO A 42 1.99 -7.95 5.23
N LEU A 43 0.77 -8.48 5.42
CA LEU A 43 0.08 -9.37 4.49
C LEU A 43 -1.05 -8.62 3.79
N LEU A 44 -1.12 -8.75 2.47
CA LEU A 44 -2.24 -8.30 1.66
C LEU A 44 -3.03 -9.51 1.19
N PHE A 45 -4.35 -9.45 1.36
CA PHE A 45 -5.28 -10.49 0.94
C PHE A 45 -6.07 -9.97 -0.26
N GLY A 46 -5.92 -10.62 -1.41
CA GLY A 46 -6.72 -10.39 -2.61
C GLY A 46 -7.74 -11.51 -2.77
N TYR A 47 -9.01 -11.19 -2.96
CA TYR A 47 -10.07 -12.15 -3.23
C TYR A 47 -10.58 -11.98 -4.66
N GLY A 48 -10.80 -13.08 -5.39
CA GLY A 48 -11.18 -13.03 -6.80
C GLY A 48 -12.09 -14.18 -7.25
N TRP A 49 -12.24 -14.30 -8.57
CA TRP A 49 -13.01 -15.36 -9.24
C TRP A 49 -12.16 -16.09 -10.29
N LYS A 50 -12.22 -17.42 -10.37
CA LYS A 50 -11.55 -18.21 -11.42
C LYS A 50 -12.18 -17.98 -12.79
N ASP A 51 -13.50 -17.85 -12.84
CA ASP A 51 -14.24 -17.60 -14.07
C ASP A 51 -14.31 -16.10 -14.36
N LEU A 52 -13.66 -15.68 -15.45
CA LEU A 52 -13.70 -14.31 -15.96
C LEU A 52 -15.13 -13.84 -16.30
N LYS A 53 -16.06 -14.75 -16.62
CA LYS A 53 -17.46 -14.42 -16.92
C LYS A 53 -18.32 -14.23 -15.67
N ALA A 54 -17.97 -14.87 -14.55
CA ALA A 54 -18.62 -14.66 -13.25
C ALA A 54 -18.40 -13.21 -12.74
N ASN A 55 -17.32 -12.58 -13.18
CA ASN A 55 -16.97 -11.19 -12.87
C ASN A 55 -17.97 -10.16 -13.44
N ILE A 56 -18.77 -10.52 -14.44
CA ILE A 56 -19.72 -9.58 -15.09
C ILE A 56 -20.96 -9.36 -14.23
N PHE A 57 -21.32 -10.31 -13.36
CA PHE A 57 -22.57 -10.27 -12.59
C PHE A 57 -22.38 -10.05 -11.09
N HIS A 58 -21.15 -10.07 -10.57
CA HIS A 58 -20.77 -9.83 -9.15
C HIS A 58 -21.63 -10.54 -8.07
N ASN A 59 -22.41 -11.55 -8.46
CA ASN A 59 -23.39 -12.20 -7.57
C ASN A 59 -22.90 -13.56 -7.06
N SER A 60 -21.77 -14.05 -7.56
CA SER A 60 -21.12 -15.27 -7.10
C SER A 60 -20.12 -14.97 -5.99
N LYS A 61 -20.06 -15.83 -4.96
CA LYS A 61 -19.02 -15.77 -3.92
C LYS A 61 -17.62 -15.88 -4.56
N ASN A 62 -16.66 -15.11 -4.06
CA ASN A 62 -15.25 -15.24 -4.44
C ASN A 62 -14.79 -16.69 -4.21
N ASP A 63 -14.16 -17.29 -5.20
CA ASP A 63 -13.70 -18.70 -5.19
C ASP A 63 -12.17 -18.82 -5.18
N THR A 64 -11.47 -17.69 -5.15
CA THR A 64 -10.02 -17.59 -5.09
C THR A 64 -9.56 -16.54 -4.11
N MET A 65 -8.40 -16.79 -3.53
CA MET A 65 -7.67 -15.88 -2.66
C MET A 65 -6.20 -15.92 -3.07
N ILE A 66 -5.54 -14.77 -3.05
CA ILE A 66 -4.10 -14.63 -3.19
C ILE A 66 -3.61 -13.85 -1.98
N ILE A 67 -2.54 -14.32 -1.35
CA ILE A 67 -1.87 -13.65 -0.25
C ILE A 67 -0.51 -13.16 -0.72
N ALA A 68 -0.29 -11.86 -0.63
CA ALA A 68 0.99 -11.22 -0.89
C ALA A 68 1.63 -10.76 0.42
N ARG A 69 2.91 -11.08 0.61
CA ARG A 69 3.73 -10.64 1.73
C ARG A 69 4.75 -9.61 1.26
N PHE A 70 4.91 -8.57 2.07
CA PHE A 70 5.91 -7.52 1.86
C PHE A 70 6.83 -7.57 3.07
N THR A 71 8.14 -7.73 2.86
CA THR A 71 9.10 -7.75 3.97
C THR A 71 10.10 -6.63 3.78
N GLY A 72 10.28 -5.80 4.81
CA GLY A 72 11.22 -4.69 4.78
C GLY A 72 11.43 -4.09 6.16
N GLY A 73 11.99 -2.88 6.22
CA GLY A 73 12.18 -2.14 7.46
C GLY A 73 10.86 -1.67 8.09
N ASP A 74 10.91 -0.55 8.80
CA ASP A 74 9.71 0.09 9.32
C ASP A 74 8.71 0.41 8.20
N LEU A 75 7.44 0.04 8.41
CA LEU A 75 6.42 0.20 7.38
C LEU A 75 6.17 1.67 7.01
N ASP A 76 6.25 2.56 7.99
CA ASP A 76 5.77 3.93 7.88
C ASP A 76 6.86 4.88 7.41
N TYR A 77 8.06 4.73 7.94
CA TYR A 77 9.18 5.64 7.73
C TYR A 77 10.26 5.08 6.79
N ASP A 78 10.28 3.77 6.51
CA ASP A 78 11.21 3.17 5.55
C ASP A 78 10.49 2.68 4.28
N MET A 79 9.55 1.75 4.41
CA MET A 79 8.95 1.07 3.26
C MET A 79 8.08 2.00 2.40
N ARG A 80 7.06 2.65 2.99
CA ARG A 80 6.14 3.51 2.22
C ARG A 80 6.85 4.68 1.51
N PRO A 81 7.78 5.42 2.15
CA PRO A 81 8.52 6.48 1.46
C PRO A 81 9.36 5.96 0.29
N LYS A 82 10.01 4.79 0.44
CA LYS A 82 10.74 4.15 -0.67
C LYS A 82 9.80 3.79 -1.82
N VAL A 83 8.64 3.20 -1.55
CA VAL A 83 7.64 2.88 -2.60
C VAL A 83 7.25 4.14 -3.35
N LEU A 84 6.94 5.24 -2.66
CA LEU A 84 6.61 6.52 -3.29
C LEU A 84 7.77 7.06 -4.13
N PHE A 85 8.98 7.06 -3.58
CA PHE A 85 10.18 7.56 -4.24
C PHE A 85 10.50 6.78 -5.53
N TYR A 86 10.52 5.44 -5.47
CA TYR A 86 10.77 4.62 -6.65
C TYR A 86 9.62 4.70 -7.65
N SER A 87 8.37 4.85 -7.21
CA SER A 87 7.25 5.10 -8.12
C SER A 87 7.49 6.37 -8.94
N ALA A 88 7.94 7.46 -8.30
CA ALA A 88 8.27 8.70 -9.00
C ALA A 88 9.44 8.53 -9.97
N ILE A 89 10.49 7.80 -9.59
CA ILE A 89 11.62 7.49 -10.49
C ILE A 89 11.13 6.73 -11.73
N ILE A 90 10.30 5.70 -11.54
CA ILE A 90 9.74 4.91 -12.64
C ILE A 90 8.89 5.78 -13.57
N LEU A 91 8.08 6.68 -13.01
CA LEU A 91 7.30 7.63 -13.83
C LEU A 91 8.19 8.57 -14.66
N LEU A 92 9.42 8.86 -14.22
CA LEU A 92 10.36 9.72 -14.94
C LEU A 92 11.20 8.95 -15.97
N GLU A 93 11.71 7.77 -15.59
CA GLU A 93 12.66 6.99 -16.41
C GLU A 93 11.94 6.06 -17.40
N GLU A 94 10.78 5.53 -17.02
CA GLU A 94 10.05 4.50 -17.76
C GLU A 94 8.70 4.99 -18.28
N ILE A 95 8.51 6.31 -18.40
CA ILE A 95 7.26 6.92 -18.86
C ILE A 95 6.77 6.36 -20.21
N HIS A 96 7.70 5.98 -21.08
CA HIS A 96 7.44 5.41 -22.40
C HIS A 96 6.82 4.01 -22.36
N ILE A 97 6.92 3.31 -21.22
CA ILE A 97 6.34 1.99 -20.98
C ILE A 97 4.94 2.12 -20.35
N LEU A 98 4.64 3.27 -19.75
CA LEU A 98 3.33 3.52 -19.14
C LEU A 98 2.25 3.51 -20.22
N PRO A 99 1.03 3.07 -19.87
CA PRO A 99 -0.09 3.13 -20.80
C PRO A 99 -0.33 4.57 -21.25
N ASN A 100 -0.37 4.81 -22.57
CA ASN A 100 -0.73 6.12 -23.17
C ASN A 100 -2.23 6.46 -23.02
N LEU A 101 -2.86 5.91 -21.99
CA LEU A 101 -4.22 6.17 -21.59
C LEU A 101 -4.18 7.48 -20.79
N GLY A 102 -4.54 8.60 -21.43
CA GLY A 102 -4.75 9.84 -20.70
C GLY A 102 -5.76 9.65 -19.55
N GLY A 103 -5.62 10.44 -18.49
CA GLY A 103 -6.48 10.35 -17.30
C GLY A 103 -5.71 9.88 -16.06
N VAL A 104 -6.42 9.21 -15.14
CA VAL A 104 -5.86 8.74 -13.86
C VAL A 104 -5.66 7.23 -13.93
N LEU A 105 -4.41 6.81 -13.78
CA LEU A 105 -4.05 5.39 -13.77
C LEU A 105 -3.98 4.88 -12.33
N THR A 106 -4.57 3.71 -12.09
CA THR A 106 -4.34 2.98 -10.85
C THR A 106 -2.93 2.39 -10.84
N PRO A 107 -2.28 2.24 -9.68
CA PRO A 107 -0.93 1.69 -9.59
C PRO A 107 -0.77 0.33 -10.27
N GLY A 108 -1.80 -0.53 -10.19
CA GLY A 108 -1.79 -1.83 -10.84
C GLY A 108 -1.73 -1.76 -12.37
N ILE A 109 -2.29 -0.73 -12.99
CA ILE A 109 -2.20 -0.50 -14.44
C ILE A 109 -0.90 0.24 -14.78
N ALA A 110 -0.54 1.25 -13.99
CA ALA A 110 0.64 2.08 -14.24
C ALA A 110 1.95 1.29 -14.13
N PHE A 111 2.08 0.41 -13.12
CA PHE A 111 3.35 -0.24 -12.79
C PHE A 111 3.41 -1.73 -13.16
N ASN A 112 2.42 -2.26 -13.90
CA ASN A 112 2.38 -3.69 -14.24
C ASN A 112 3.62 -4.18 -15.01
N ASN A 113 4.14 -3.33 -15.90
CA ASN A 113 5.22 -3.68 -16.83
C ASN A 113 6.48 -2.83 -16.58
N THR A 114 6.68 -2.33 -15.36
CA THR A 114 7.82 -1.46 -15.02
C THR A 114 8.83 -2.19 -14.13
N SER A 115 10.03 -1.62 -13.97
CA SER A 115 11.07 -2.17 -13.08
C SER A 115 10.83 -1.86 -11.59
N LEU A 116 9.64 -1.37 -11.21
CA LEU A 116 9.35 -0.90 -9.84
C LEU A 116 9.63 -2.00 -8.79
N PHE A 117 9.13 -3.21 -9.01
CA PHE A 117 9.32 -4.32 -8.06
C PHE A 117 10.78 -4.73 -7.94
N ASP A 118 11.53 -4.77 -9.04
CA ASP A 118 12.95 -5.12 -9.04
C ASP A 118 13.79 -4.10 -8.25
N ARG A 119 13.48 -2.81 -8.43
CA ARG A 119 14.14 -1.72 -7.67
C ARG A 119 13.82 -1.80 -6.20
N LEU A 120 12.55 -2.01 -5.84
CA LEU A 120 12.16 -2.13 -4.44
C LEU A 120 12.81 -3.34 -3.77
N ASN A 121 12.85 -4.48 -4.46
CA ASN A 121 13.53 -5.69 -3.99
C ASN A 121 15.03 -5.47 -3.77
N SER A 122 15.70 -4.82 -4.73
CA SER A 122 17.12 -4.47 -4.63
C SER A 122 17.43 -3.47 -3.50
N ASN A 123 16.42 -2.75 -3.00
CA ASN A 123 16.54 -1.73 -1.95
C ASN A 123 15.88 -2.14 -0.62
N GLY A 124 15.77 -3.46 -0.39
CA GLY A 124 15.41 -4.04 0.90
C GLY A 124 13.91 -4.17 1.14
N ILE A 125 13.08 -4.11 0.10
CA ILE A 125 11.64 -4.39 0.18
C ILE A 125 11.33 -5.61 -0.68
N LYS A 126 11.19 -6.77 -0.04
CA LYS A 126 10.93 -8.04 -0.72
C LYS A 126 9.42 -8.25 -0.89
N PHE A 127 9.01 -8.69 -2.07
CA PHE A 127 7.63 -9.05 -2.41
C PHE A 127 7.55 -10.55 -2.68
N GLU A 128 6.59 -11.21 -2.05
CA GLU A 128 6.39 -12.66 -2.20
C GLU A 128 4.89 -12.96 -2.27
N ILE A 129 4.48 -13.84 -3.18
CA ILE A 129 3.15 -14.44 -3.18
C ILE A 129 3.28 -15.76 -2.40
N ILE A 130 2.45 -15.93 -1.37
CA ILE A 130 2.59 -17.06 -0.43
C ILE A 130 1.48 -18.13 -0.54
N GLU A 131 0.35 -17.82 -1.18
CA GLU A 131 -0.68 -18.78 -1.63
C GLU A 131 -1.79 -18.08 -2.43
#